data_AF-A0A2V6B6I4-F1
#
_entry.id   AF-A0A2V6B6I4-F1
#
_cell.length_a   1.000
_cell.length_b   1.000
_cell.length_c   1.000
_cell.angle_alpha   90.00
_cell.angle_beta   90.00
_cell.angle_gamma   90.00
#
_symmetry.space_group_name_H-M   'P 1'
#
loop_
_entity.id
_entity.type
_entity.pdbx_description
1 polymer ?
#
loop_
_entity_poly.entity_id
_entity_poly.type
_entity_poly.pdbx_seq_one_letter_code
_entity_poly.pdbx_strand_id
1 'polypeptide(L)'
;MAKRKAKRNVGTSKLHGRFKICREPVVHLGAAVQSSDAAESASMPRICEEPLLFAIARDEQTIFVSWDIDWPSVFDKAMPVDRQVHLRLLTGDGFEQARVAVEPMLGRFYVSVSKPRAMYRVELGYYAPDRGWRSVAISDAVAMPADAPSENMQVDLATVPFHISFQKLVDQLGLTNGDPLVTALSRLEDRIVAFAERDLDPAPADREILRALDMSIEDLRSGRVSFAKRPNESRLHKRLEAVLGFGGPSPTSGSGAGSWSQ
;
A
#
# COMPACT_ATOMS: atom_id res chain seq x y z
N MET A 1 -6.60 -2.21 -70.29
CA MET A 1 -5.36 -2.42 -69.48
C MET A 1 -4.80 -1.05 -69.09
N ALA A 2 -4.59 -0.80 -67.79
CA ALA A 2 -3.58 0.13 -67.22
C ALA A 2 -3.94 0.45 -65.75
N LYS A 3 -3.46 -0.37 -64.81
CA LYS A 3 -3.58 -0.11 -63.36
C LYS A 3 -2.57 0.97 -62.95
N ARG A 4 -3.06 2.09 -62.40
CA ARG A 4 -2.26 3.11 -61.71
C ARG A 4 -1.70 2.50 -60.41
N LYS A 5 -0.38 2.37 -60.30
CA LYS A 5 0.31 2.00 -59.05
C LYS A 5 0.84 3.26 -58.35
N ALA A 6 0.39 3.46 -57.12
CA ALA A 6 0.86 4.49 -56.22
C ALA A 6 2.33 4.24 -55.81
N LYS A 7 3.17 5.27 -55.96
CA LYS A 7 4.55 5.32 -55.47
C LYS A 7 4.53 5.37 -53.94
N ARG A 8 4.99 4.30 -53.29
CA ARG A 8 5.31 4.28 -51.86
C ARG A 8 6.79 4.65 -51.73
N ASN A 9 7.09 5.81 -51.17
CA ASN A 9 8.45 6.23 -50.84
C ASN A 9 8.95 5.36 -49.67
N VAL A 10 9.87 4.44 -49.96
CA VAL A 10 10.66 3.73 -48.95
C VAL A 10 11.86 4.62 -48.62
N GLY A 11 11.80 5.25 -47.45
CA GLY A 11 12.96 5.90 -46.85
C GLY A 11 14.00 4.84 -46.50
N THR A 12 15.18 4.95 -47.10
CA THR A 12 16.32 4.06 -46.86
C THR A 12 17.08 4.52 -45.61
N SER A 13 16.81 3.92 -44.45
CA SER A 13 17.72 4.05 -43.30
C SER A 13 18.88 3.07 -43.47
N LYS A 14 20.02 3.59 -43.94
CA LYS A 14 21.31 2.89 -43.90
C LYS A 14 21.75 2.73 -42.44
N LEU A 15 21.60 1.53 -41.89
CA LEU A 15 22.37 1.05 -40.73
C LEU A 15 23.04 -0.26 -41.14
N HIS A 16 24.27 -0.14 -41.66
CA HIS A 16 25.15 -1.27 -41.86
C HIS A 16 25.74 -1.66 -40.50
N GLY A 17 25.46 -2.86 -40.02
CA GLY A 17 26.10 -3.36 -38.80
C GLY A 17 25.43 -4.56 -38.16
N ARG A 18 25.64 -5.74 -38.76
CA ARG A 18 25.53 -7.11 -38.21
C ARG A 18 25.21 -7.22 -36.71
N PHE A 19 23.96 -7.54 -36.36
CA PHE A 19 23.65 -8.23 -35.11
C PHE A 19 23.51 -9.73 -35.40
N LYS A 20 24.33 -10.56 -34.75
CA LYS A 20 24.15 -12.02 -34.70
C LYS A 20 23.66 -12.38 -33.31
N ILE A 21 22.52 -13.06 -33.25
CA ILE A 21 21.98 -13.59 -31.99
C ILE A 21 22.86 -14.78 -31.58
N CYS A 22 23.53 -14.67 -30.43
CA CYS A 22 24.30 -15.76 -29.84
C CYS A 22 23.34 -16.86 -29.37
N ARG A 23 23.59 -18.12 -29.77
CA ARG A 23 22.81 -19.30 -29.36
C ARG A 23 23.47 -20.09 -28.22
N GLU A 24 24.50 -19.53 -27.61
CA GLU A 24 25.19 -20.10 -26.45
C GLU A 24 25.03 -19.16 -25.25
N PRO A 25 25.00 -19.68 -24.01
CA PRO A 25 24.82 -18.86 -22.82
C PRO A 25 25.98 -17.87 -22.70
N VAL A 26 25.65 -16.59 -22.57
CA VAL A 26 26.63 -15.51 -22.40
C VAL A 26 27.21 -15.63 -20.99
N VAL A 27 28.40 -16.19 -20.88
CA VAL A 27 29.18 -16.18 -19.64
C VAL A 27 30.03 -14.92 -19.64
N HIS A 28 29.81 -14.03 -18.66
CA HIS A 28 30.68 -12.87 -18.48
C HIS A 28 32.06 -13.33 -18.02
N LEU A 29 33.04 -13.35 -18.93
CA LEU A 29 34.44 -13.50 -18.57
C LEU A 29 34.94 -12.17 -17.99
N GLY A 30 34.89 -12.03 -16.67
CA GLY A 30 35.78 -11.15 -15.94
C GLY A 30 37.19 -11.74 -15.98
N ALA A 31 38.14 -10.96 -16.52
CA ALA A 31 39.53 -11.36 -16.67
C ALA A 31 40.17 -11.69 -15.30
N ALA A 32 40.83 -12.83 -15.23
CA ALA A 32 41.58 -13.27 -14.06
C ALA A 32 43.00 -12.67 -14.06
N VAL A 33 43.37 -12.01 -12.96
CA VAL A 33 44.73 -12.06 -12.38
C VAL A 33 44.62 -12.08 -10.85
N GLN A 34 44.81 -13.29 -10.32
CA GLN A 34 45.13 -13.80 -8.97
C GLN A 34 45.31 -12.80 -7.80
N SER A 35 44.56 -12.99 -6.71
CA SER A 35 45.07 -13.54 -5.43
C SER A 35 44.01 -13.53 -4.31
N SER A 36 43.96 -14.67 -3.59
CA SER A 36 43.38 -14.96 -2.27
C SER A 36 41.86 -14.83 -2.06
N ASP A 37 41.23 -15.99 -1.86
CA ASP A 37 40.00 -16.29 -1.10
C ASP A 37 38.88 -15.23 -1.12
N ALA A 38 38.00 -15.36 -2.10
CA ALA A 38 36.64 -14.83 -2.03
C ALA A 38 35.70 -15.70 -2.88
N ALA A 39 35.06 -16.66 -2.25
CA ALA A 39 33.78 -17.19 -2.71
C ALA A 39 32.67 -16.74 -1.75
N GLU A 40 32.70 -15.45 -1.38
CA GLU A 40 31.50 -14.79 -0.88
C GLU A 40 30.65 -14.49 -2.12
N SER A 41 29.69 -15.38 -2.34
CA SER A 41 28.69 -15.23 -3.36
C SER A 41 28.07 -13.86 -3.21
N ALA A 42 27.99 -13.11 -4.30
CA ALA A 42 27.31 -11.82 -4.36
C ALA A 42 25.81 -11.99 -4.08
N SER A 43 25.47 -12.24 -2.82
CA SER A 43 24.13 -12.09 -2.29
C SER A 43 23.91 -10.60 -2.09
N MET A 44 22.77 -10.10 -2.55
CA MET A 44 22.24 -8.82 -2.10
C MET A 44 22.39 -8.77 -0.57
N PRO A 45 22.89 -7.67 0.03
CA PRO A 45 23.11 -7.61 1.47
C PRO A 45 21.81 -8.00 2.18
N ARG A 46 21.89 -9.07 2.99
CA ARG A 46 20.75 -9.52 3.78
C ARG A 46 20.28 -8.35 4.63
N ILE A 47 19.00 -7.99 4.50
CA ILE A 47 18.44 -6.85 5.21
C ILE A 47 18.28 -7.19 6.71
N CYS A 48 18.18 -8.49 7.05
CA CYS A 48 18.13 -8.97 8.42
C CYS A 48 18.89 -10.30 8.59
N GLU A 49 19.59 -10.46 9.72
CA GLU A 49 20.23 -11.72 10.10
C GLU A 49 19.22 -12.76 10.62
N GLU A 50 18.03 -12.30 11.05
CA GLU A 50 16.91 -13.12 11.52
C GLU A 50 15.83 -13.27 10.44
N PRO A 51 15.09 -14.41 10.40
CA PRO A 51 14.01 -14.61 9.45
C PRO A 51 12.92 -13.54 9.62
N LEU A 52 12.76 -12.68 8.62
CA LEU A 52 11.78 -11.59 8.64
C LEU A 52 10.49 -12.03 7.96
N LEU A 53 9.36 -11.84 8.65
CA LEU A 53 8.02 -11.98 8.09
C LEU A 53 7.21 -10.72 8.38
N PHE A 54 6.85 -10.01 7.31
CA PHE A 54 6.07 -8.80 7.37
C PHE A 54 4.67 -9.03 6.76
N ALA A 55 3.64 -8.51 7.43
CA ALA A 55 2.27 -8.57 6.95
C ALA A 55 1.56 -7.24 7.19
N ILE A 56 0.77 -6.80 6.21
CA ILE A 56 -0.03 -5.58 6.28
C ILE A 56 -1.34 -5.76 5.53
N ALA A 57 -2.41 -5.16 6.03
CA ALA A 57 -3.68 -5.10 5.30
C ALA A 57 -3.51 -4.24 4.04
N ARG A 58 -3.79 -4.82 2.87
CA ARG A 58 -3.79 -4.10 1.61
C ARG A 58 -5.15 -3.43 1.38
N ASP A 59 -6.22 -4.16 1.64
CA ASP A 59 -7.61 -3.72 1.52
C ASP A 59 -8.46 -4.42 2.60
N GLU A 60 -9.77 -4.22 2.62
CA GLU A 60 -10.68 -4.81 3.61
C GLU A 60 -10.68 -6.35 3.64
N GLN A 61 -10.21 -7.00 2.57
CA GLN A 61 -10.27 -8.46 2.39
C GLN A 61 -8.93 -9.11 2.06
N THR A 62 -7.84 -8.36 1.92
CA THR A 62 -6.55 -8.88 1.48
C THR A 62 -5.43 -8.42 2.39
N ILE A 63 -4.60 -9.37 2.83
CA ILE A 63 -3.33 -9.10 3.50
C ILE A 63 -2.21 -9.32 2.50
N PHE A 64 -1.33 -8.33 2.39
CA PHE A 64 -0.04 -8.48 1.74
C PHE A 64 0.97 -9.04 2.74
N VAL A 65 1.68 -10.07 2.32
CA VAL A 65 2.70 -10.75 3.12
C VAL A 65 4.00 -10.74 2.34
N SER A 66 5.10 -10.42 3.02
CA SER A 66 6.45 -10.46 2.47
C SER A 66 7.38 -11.13 3.47
N TRP A 67 8.34 -11.90 2.99
CA TRP A 67 9.34 -12.54 3.84
C TRP A 67 10.73 -12.49 3.23
N ASP A 68 11.72 -12.43 4.11
CA ASP A 68 13.14 -12.61 3.79
C ASP A 68 13.68 -13.66 4.75
N ILE A 69 13.85 -14.89 4.23
CA ILE A 69 14.18 -16.08 5.01
C ILE A 69 15.20 -16.90 4.23
N ASP A 70 16.26 -17.31 4.91
CA ASP A 70 17.27 -18.23 4.37
C ASP A 70 16.74 -19.68 4.38
N TRP A 71 15.90 -20.00 3.40
CA TRP A 71 15.29 -21.32 3.26
C TRP A 71 16.28 -22.47 3.15
N PRO A 72 17.40 -22.38 2.41
CA PRO A 72 18.45 -23.39 2.45
C PRO A 72 18.88 -23.73 3.89
N SER A 73 19.21 -22.72 4.69
CA SER A 73 19.59 -22.91 6.10
C SER A 73 18.47 -23.50 6.97
N VAL A 74 17.20 -23.21 6.66
CA VAL A 74 16.05 -23.80 7.35
C VAL A 74 15.87 -25.29 6.98
N PHE A 75 15.99 -25.63 5.69
CA PHE A 75 15.78 -27.00 5.20
C PHE A 75 16.95 -27.94 5.48
N ASP A 76 18.17 -27.41 5.63
CA ASP A 76 19.34 -28.20 6.05
C ASP A 76 19.13 -28.86 7.42
N LYS A 77 18.39 -28.19 8.32
CA LYS A 77 18.07 -28.72 9.66
C LYS A 77 17.00 -29.81 9.62
N ALA A 78 16.00 -29.63 8.77
CA ALA A 78 14.93 -30.61 8.55
C ALA A 78 14.21 -30.33 7.24
N MET A 79 14.25 -31.32 6.34
CA MET A 79 13.57 -31.23 5.06
C MET A 79 12.05 -31.42 5.24
N PRO A 80 11.20 -30.55 4.65
CA PRO A 80 9.75 -30.71 4.70
C PRO A 80 9.31 -32.02 4.03
N VAL A 81 8.32 -32.70 4.62
CA VAL A 81 7.80 -33.99 4.10
C VAL A 81 7.16 -33.83 2.73
N ASP A 82 6.39 -32.76 2.57
CA ASP A 82 5.66 -32.42 1.35
C ASP A 82 6.49 -31.52 0.41
N ARG A 83 7.71 -31.16 0.81
CA ARG A 83 8.58 -30.20 0.10
C ARG A 83 7.90 -28.85 -0.15
N GLN A 84 6.93 -28.49 0.69
CA GLN A 84 6.19 -27.24 0.58
C GLN A 84 6.35 -26.39 1.84
N VAL A 85 6.30 -25.08 1.63
CA VAL A 85 6.12 -24.10 2.70
C VAL A 85 4.66 -23.70 2.69
N HIS A 86 4.08 -23.58 3.88
CA HIS A 86 2.70 -23.18 4.06
C HIS A 86 2.63 -21.85 4.78
N LEU A 87 1.73 -21.02 4.31
CA LEU A 87 1.30 -19.80 4.97
C LEU A 87 -0.04 -20.10 5.66
N ARG A 88 -0.08 -19.88 6.97
CA ARG A 88 -1.28 -19.96 7.80
C ARG A 88 -1.74 -18.57 8.18
N LEU A 89 -3.04 -18.36 8.05
CA LEU A 89 -3.71 -17.18 8.56
C LEU A 89 -4.40 -17.54 9.87
N LEU A 90 -3.95 -16.93 10.96
CA LEU A 90 -4.46 -17.10 12.30
C LEU A 90 -5.37 -15.92 12.63
N THR A 91 -6.55 -16.19 13.19
CA THR A 91 -7.45 -15.15 13.72
C THR A 91 -6.88 -14.60 15.03
N GLY A 92 -7.36 -13.44 15.50
CA GLY A 92 -6.94 -12.86 16.80
C GLY A 92 -7.06 -13.83 17.99
N ASP A 93 -7.99 -14.78 17.92
CA ASP A 93 -8.20 -15.84 18.92
C ASP A 93 -7.23 -17.04 18.77
N GLY A 94 -6.30 -17.00 17.81
CA GLY A 94 -5.33 -18.05 17.52
C GLY A 94 -5.83 -19.21 16.65
N PHE A 95 -7.10 -19.18 16.22
CA PHE A 95 -7.64 -20.20 15.32
C PHE A 95 -7.15 -20.03 13.88
N GLU A 96 -6.73 -21.14 13.26
CA GLU A 96 -6.38 -21.18 11.84
C GLU A 96 -7.63 -20.98 10.97
N GLN A 97 -7.66 -19.86 10.25
CA GLN A 97 -8.73 -19.56 9.31
C GLN A 97 -8.46 -20.13 7.93
N ALA A 98 -7.21 -20.00 7.46
CA ALA A 98 -6.82 -20.41 6.12
C ALA A 98 -5.39 -20.92 6.10
N ARG A 99 -5.11 -21.82 5.16
CA ARG A 99 -3.79 -22.34 4.89
C ARG A 99 -3.57 -22.45 3.39
N VAL A 100 -2.43 -21.97 2.93
CA VAL A 100 -2.07 -21.98 1.52
C VAL A 100 -0.62 -22.41 1.37
N ALA A 101 -0.36 -23.36 0.47
CA ALA A 101 1.00 -23.69 0.07
C ALA A 101 1.58 -22.54 -0.76
N VAL A 102 2.76 -22.07 -0.38
CA VAL A 102 3.45 -20.94 -1.03
C VAL A 102 4.82 -21.37 -1.51
N GLU A 103 5.25 -20.76 -2.61
CA GLU A 103 6.62 -20.96 -3.10
C GLU A 103 7.59 -20.10 -2.28
N PRO A 104 8.54 -20.69 -1.54
CA PRO A 104 9.38 -19.97 -0.60
C PRO A 104 10.25 -18.89 -1.26
N MET A 105 10.63 -19.09 -2.52
CA MET A 105 11.51 -18.18 -3.27
C MET A 105 10.81 -16.94 -3.82
N LEU A 106 9.46 -16.88 -3.80
CA LEU A 106 8.73 -15.70 -4.27
C LEU A 106 8.89 -14.49 -3.32
N GLY A 107 9.15 -14.74 -2.03
CA GLY A 107 9.34 -13.70 -1.02
C GLY A 107 8.11 -12.86 -0.70
N ARG A 108 6.97 -13.11 -1.36
CA ARG A 108 5.73 -12.36 -1.18
C ARG A 108 4.49 -13.17 -1.56
N PHE A 109 3.37 -12.85 -0.92
CA PHE A 109 2.08 -13.46 -1.19
C PHE A 109 0.91 -12.52 -0.83
N TYR A 110 -0.25 -12.74 -1.45
CA TYR A 110 -1.50 -12.08 -1.07
C TYR A 110 -2.46 -13.13 -0.55
N VAL A 111 -2.94 -12.96 0.68
CA VAL A 111 -3.90 -13.87 1.29
C VAL A 111 -5.23 -13.16 1.53
N SER A 112 -6.33 -13.82 1.15
CA SER A 112 -7.67 -13.30 1.40
C SER A 112 -8.15 -13.65 2.81
N VAL A 113 -8.79 -12.70 3.48
CA VAL A 113 -9.39 -12.88 4.80
C VAL A 113 -10.91 -13.04 4.69
N SER A 114 -11.53 -13.61 5.72
CA SER A 114 -12.98 -13.88 5.70
C SER A 114 -13.80 -12.77 6.35
N LYS A 115 -13.21 -12.04 7.32
CA LYS A 115 -13.89 -11.01 8.09
C LYS A 115 -13.11 -9.70 8.04
N PRO A 116 -13.70 -8.61 7.54
CA PRO A 116 -13.15 -7.27 7.70
C PRO A 116 -13.21 -6.84 9.17
N ARG A 117 -12.45 -5.80 9.54
CA ARG A 117 -12.37 -5.26 10.92
C ARG A 117 -11.94 -6.27 12.00
N ALA A 118 -11.31 -7.37 11.61
CA ALA A 118 -10.74 -8.36 12.52
C ALA A 118 -9.21 -8.21 12.63
N MET A 119 -8.65 -8.80 13.68
CA MET A 119 -7.20 -8.93 13.85
C MET A 119 -6.75 -10.29 13.31
N TYR A 120 -5.67 -10.30 12.54
CA TYR A 120 -5.06 -11.51 12.01
C TYR A 120 -3.57 -11.56 12.31
N ARG A 121 -3.01 -12.77 12.34
CA ARG A 121 -1.57 -13.00 12.29
C ARG A 121 -1.27 -13.96 11.17
N VAL A 122 -0.13 -13.77 10.53
CA VAL A 122 0.34 -14.67 9.48
C VAL A 122 1.51 -15.47 10.04
N GLU A 123 1.45 -16.77 9.85
CA GLU A 123 2.50 -17.70 10.24
C GLU A 123 3.01 -18.42 9.01
N LEU A 124 4.32 -18.49 8.87
CA LEU A 124 5.00 -19.24 7.82
C LEU A 124 5.68 -20.46 8.42
N GLY A 125 5.46 -21.63 7.84
CA GLY A 125 6.00 -22.86 8.38
C GLY A 125 5.93 -24.04 7.43
N TYR A 126 6.37 -25.20 7.91
CA TYR A 126 6.37 -26.45 7.13
C TYR A 126 6.05 -27.64 8.02
N TYR A 127 5.70 -28.77 7.40
CA TYR A 127 5.50 -30.02 8.12
C TYR A 127 6.80 -30.82 8.20
N ALA A 128 7.24 -31.07 9.42
CA ALA A 128 8.40 -31.90 9.66
C ALA A 128 8.08 -33.40 9.47
N PRO A 129 9.11 -34.27 9.37
CA PRO A 129 8.95 -35.72 9.23
C PRO A 129 8.08 -36.40 10.30
N ASP A 130 7.97 -35.79 11.48
CA ASP A 130 7.09 -36.19 12.57
C ASP A 130 5.61 -35.82 12.35
N ARG A 131 5.27 -35.22 11.20
CA ARG A 131 3.98 -34.59 10.87
C ARG A 131 3.60 -33.43 11.80
N GLY A 132 4.53 -32.96 12.62
CA GLY A 132 4.38 -31.78 13.45
C GLY A 132 4.50 -30.51 12.61
N TRP A 133 3.72 -29.50 12.96
CA TRP A 133 3.88 -28.16 12.40
C TRP A 133 5.14 -27.52 12.96
N ARG A 134 6.01 -27.01 12.09
CA ARG A 134 7.17 -26.20 12.47
C ARG A 134 6.99 -24.78 11.98
N SER A 135 6.82 -23.88 12.93
CA SER A 135 6.81 -22.44 12.70
C SER A 135 8.21 -21.96 12.37
N VAL A 136 8.34 -21.19 11.29
CA VAL A 136 9.60 -20.55 10.88
C VAL A 136 9.58 -19.07 11.25
N ALA A 137 8.47 -18.39 10.98
CA ALA A 137 8.28 -16.99 11.32
C ALA A 137 6.80 -16.67 11.54
N ILE A 138 6.52 -15.70 12.42
CA ILE A 138 5.18 -15.21 12.73
C ILE A 138 5.20 -13.68 12.61
N SER A 139 4.20 -13.11 11.93
CA SER A 139 4.05 -11.67 11.80
C SER A 139 3.45 -11.04 13.05
N ASP A 140 3.59 -9.73 13.16
CA ASP A 140 2.76 -8.93 14.07
C ASP A 140 1.27 -9.04 13.73
N ALA A 141 0.43 -8.59 14.66
CA ALA A 141 -1.02 -8.54 14.46
C ALA A 141 -1.39 -7.48 13.42
N VAL A 142 -2.10 -7.91 12.39
CA VAL A 142 -2.62 -7.08 11.31
C VAL A 142 -4.07 -6.73 11.61
N ALA A 143 -4.35 -5.44 11.81
CA ALA A 143 -5.70 -4.92 11.93
C ALA A 143 -6.30 -4.70 10.55
N MET A 144 -7.39 -5.42 10.23
CA MET A 144 -8.07 -5.23 8.95
C MET A 144 -8.91 -3.95 8.95
N PRO A 145 -8.92 -3.18 7.84
CA PRO A 145 -9.86 -2.10 7.63
C PRO A 145 -11.32 -2.56 7.71
N ALA A 146 -12.21 -1.60 7.94
CA ALA A 146 -13.64 -1.83 7.78
C ALA A 146 -14.01 -1.90 6.29
N ASP A 147 -15.01 -2.72 5.97
CA ASP A 147 -15.59 -2.90 4.63
C ASP A 147 -16.71 -1.90 4.32
N ALA A 148 -17.13 -1.12 5.32
CA ALA A 148 -18.16 -0.11 5.19
C ALA A 148 -17.64 1.28 5.59
N PRO A 149 -18.13 2.35 4.93
CA PRO A 149 -17.86 3.71 5.37
C PRO A 149 -18.41 3.93 6.78
N SER A 150 -17.81 4.88 7.50
CA SER A 150 -18.28 5.28 8.82
C SER A 150 -19.72 5.80 8.73
N GLU A 151 -20.64 5.24 9.53
CA GLU A 151 -22.00 5.78 9.71
C GLU A 151 -21.96 7.19 10.30
N ASN A 152 -20.90 7.52 11.04
CA ASN A 152 -20.70 8.88 11.53
C ASN A 152 -20.15 9.76 10.39
N MET A 153 -21.05 10.56 9.81
CA MET A 153 -20.73 11.59 8.82
C MET A 153 -20.33 12.93 9.46
N GLN A 154 -20.27 13.04 10.78
CA GLN A 154 -19.73 14.24 11.43
C GLN A 154 -18.22 14.25 11.27
N VAL A 155 -17.75 15.11 10.36
CA VAL A 155 -16.34 15.35 10.10
C VAL A 155 -16.04 16.79 10.51
N ASP A 156 -15.07 16.96 11.41
CA ASP A 156 -14.50 18.27 11.73
C ASP A 156 -13.72 18.77 10.51
N LEU A 157 -14.25 19.80 9.85
CA LEU A 157 -13.64 20.41 8.67
C LEU A 157 -13.02 21.76 9.04
N ALA A 158 -11.74 21.91 8.72
CA ALA A 158 -11.01 23.16 8.83
C ALA A 158 -10.32 23.51 7.51
N THR A 159 -10.45 24.75 7.09
CA THR A 159 -9.79 25.35 5.93
C THR A 159 -8.49 25.99 6.39
N VAL A 160 -7.35 25.40 6.03
CA VAL A 160 -6.04 25.92 6.41
C VAL A 160 -5.56 26.98 5.40
N PRO A 161 -5.31 28.23 5.82
CA PRO A 161 -4.79 29.28 4.94
C PRO A 161 -3.32 29.02 4.59
N PHE A 162 -3.05 28.57 3.37
CA PHE A 162 -1.69 28.23 2.92
C PHE A 162 -0.81 29.47 2.67
N HIS A 163 -1.39 30.66 2.61
CA HIS A 163 -0.68 31.92 2.41
C HIS A 163 -0.24 32.58 3.73
N ILE A 164 -0.64 32.00 4.88
CA ILE A 164 -0.28 32.47 6.23
C ILE A 164 0.75 31.51 6.84
N SER A 165 1.71 32.05 7.59
CA SER A 165 2.69 31.22 8.29
C SER A 165 2.06 30.45 9.46
N PHE A 166 2.57 29.26 9.74
CA PHE A 166 2.09 28.43 10.85
C PHE A 166 2.16 29.14 12.20
N GLN A 167 3.25 29.87 12.48
CA GLN A 167 3.41 30.63 13.71
C GLN A 167 2.32 31.71 13.85
N LYS A 168 2.03 32.43 12.76
CA LYS A 168 0.96 33.43 12.76
C LYS A 168 -0.41 32.79 13.00
N LEU A 169 -0.67 31.58 12.48
CA LEU A 169 -1.90 30.84 12.79
C LEU A 169 -2.02 30.50 14.28
N VAL A 170 -0.92 30.03 14.89
CA VAL A 170 -0.85 29.68 16.32
C VAL A 170 -1.08 30.92 17.19
N ASP A 171 -0.41 32.03 16.88
CA ASP A 171 -0.52 33.28 17.63
C ASP A 171 -1.94 33.85 17.59
N GLN A 172 -2.58 33.85 16.42
CA GLN A 172 -3.94 34.40 16.26
C GLN A 172 -5.02 33.56 16.93
N LEU A 173 -4.82 32.24 17.01
CA LEU A 173 -5.74 31.33 17.68
C LEU A 173 -5.46 31.18 19.17
N GLY A 174 -4.39 31.83 19.68
CA GLY A 174 -4.00 31.78 21.09
C GLY A 174 -3.68 30.36 21.56
N LEU A 175 -3.15 29.52 20.67
CA LEU A 175 -2.94 28.10 20.98
C LEU A 175 -1.77 27.93 21.95
N THR A 176 -1.98 27.11 22.96
CA THR A 176 -0.90 26.68 23.85
C THR A 176 -0.20 25.46 23.26
N ASN A 177 1.07 25.25 23.62
CA ASN A 177 1.84 24.10 23.16
C ASN A 177 1.13 22.78 23.53
N GLY A 178 0.43 22.18 22.57
CA GLY A 178 -0.33 20.93 22.74
C GLY A 178 -1.73 20.95 22.13
N ASP A 179 -2.31 22.12 21.87
CA ASP A 179 -3.65 22.21 21.28
C ASP A 179 -3.60 21.92 19.76
N PRO A 180 -4.46 21.03 19.22
CA PRO A 180 -4.47 20.74 17.80
C PRO A 180 -4.98 21.95 17.01
N LEU A 181 -4.09 22.57 16.24
CA LEU A 181 -4.40 23.73 15.38
C LEU A 181 -5.66 23.51 14.53
N VAL A 182 -5.75 22.35 13.89
CA VAL A 182 -6.87 21.99 13.00
C VAL A 182 -8.20 21.98 13.74
N THR A 183 -8.24 21.48 14.98
CA THR A 183 -9.45 21.47 15.81
C THR A 183 -9.86 22.89 16.21
N ALA A 184 -8.89 23.77 16.49
CA ALA A 184 -9.17 25.16 16.80
C ALA A 184 -9.73 25.93 15.60
N LEU A 185 -9.17 25.73 14.39
CA LEU A 185 -9.74 26.29 13.16
C LEU A 185 -11.15 25.73 12.90
N SER A 186 -11.36 24.42 13.02
CA SER A 186 -12.68 23.81 12.79
C SER A 186 -13.74 24.45 13.69
N ARG A 187 -13.43 24.60 14.99
CA ARG A 187 -14.35 25.24 15.95
C ARG A 187 -14.61 26.70 15.66
N LEU A 188 -13.59 27.45 15.23
CA LEU A 188 -13.74 28.84 14.81
C LEU A 188 -14.67 28.94 13.60
N GLU A 189 -14.43 28.12 12.58
CA GLU A 189 -15.27 28.05 11.38
C GLU A 189 -16.70 27.63 11.70
N ASP A 190 -16.90 26.62 12.55
CA ASP A 190 -18.23 26.16 12.98
C ASP A 190 -19.02 27.29 13.63
N ARG A 191 -18.40 28.06 14.53
CA ARG A 191 -19.04 29.21 15.16
C ARG A 191 -19.42 30.26 14.11
N ILE A 192 -18.48 30.66 13.26
CA ILE A 192 -18.67 31.72 12.26
C ILE A 192 -19.77 31.34 11.27
N VAL A 193 -19.75 30.11 10.76
CA VAL A 193 -20.77 29.61 9.84
C VAL A 193 -22.12 29.52 10.52
N ALA A 194 -22.19 29.05 11.77
CA ALA A 194 -23.44 28.99 12.52
C ALA A 194 -24.06 30.38 12.77
N PHE A 195 -23.23 31.42 12.99
CA PHE A 195 -23.71 32.80 13.06
C PHE A 195 -24.21 33.29 11.69
N ALA A 196 -23.43 33.06 10.64
CA ALA A 196 -23.79 33.47 9.28
C ALA A 196 -25.09 32.80 8.77
N GLU A 197 -25.35 31.54 9.12
CA GLU A 197 -26.59 30.84 8.76
C GLU A 197 -27.84 31.39 9.50
N ARG A 198 -27.64 32.09 10.61
CA ARG A 198 -28.69 32.73 11.40
C ARG A 198 -28.86 34.21 11.08
N ASP A 199 -28.20 34.71 10.03
CA ASP A 199 -28.09 36.13 9.71
C ASP A 199 -27.59 36.98 10.89
N LEU A 200 -26.72 36.37 11.73
CA LEU A 200 -26.10 37.02 12.88
C LEU A 200 -24.66 37.40 12.56
N ASP A 201 -24.25 38.53 13.14
CA ASP A 201 -22.88 38.99 13.07
C ASP A 201 -21.98 38.16 14.00
N PRO A 202 -20.83 37.64 13.51
CA PRO A 202 -19.88 36.94 14.36
C PRO A 202 -19.28 37.88 15.41
N ALA A 203 -18.82 37.31 16.52
CA ALA A 203 -18.22 38.06 17.62
C ALA A 203 -17.07 38.96 17.11
N PRO A 204 -16.85 40.14 17.70
CA PRO A 204 -15.79 41.06 17.28
C PRO A 204 -14.40 40.41 17.33
N ALA A 205 -14.17 39.51 18.30
CA ALA A 205 -12.93 38.72 18.37
C ALA A 205 -12.79 37.75 17.19
N ASP A 206 -13.84 37.01 16.83
CA ASP A 206 -13.80 36.10 15.67
C ASP A 206 -13.60 36.89 14.35
N ARG A 207 -14.16 38.11 14.24
CA ARG A 207 -13.93 39.02 13.09
C ARG A 207 -12.48 39.49 12.98
N GLU A 208 -11.83 39.78 14.11
CA GLU A 208 -10.43 40.16 14.13
C GLU A 208 -9.54 39.01 13.67
N ILE A 209 -9.81 37.80 14.16
CA ILE A 209 -9.10 36.58 13.74
C ILE A 209 -9.28 36.36 12.23
N LEU A 210 -10.50 36.45 11.68
CA LEU A 210 -10.74 36.30 10.24
C LEU A 210 -9.92 37.29 9.40
N ARG A 211 -9.85 38.56 9.84
CA ARG A 211 -9.06 39.58 9.15
C ARG A 211 -7.57 39.30 9.23
N ALA A 212 -7.07 38.84 10.38
CA ALA A 212 -5.67 38.50 10.55
C ALA A 212 -5.22 37.29 9.71
N LEU A 213 -6.16 36.37 9.47
CA LEU A 213 -6.01 35.18 8.64
C LEU A 213 -6.36 35.40 7.16
N ASP A 214 -6.79 36.60 6.78
CA ASP A 214 -7.25 36.98 5.44
C ASP A 214 -8.28 35.98 4.87
N MET A 215 -9.25 35.61 5.71
CA MET A 215 -10.34 34.69 5.36
C MET A 215 -11.67 35.41 5.29
N SER A 216 -12.45 35.13 4.23
CA SER A 216 -13.83 35.61 4.13
C SER A 216 -14.83 34.54 4.58
N ILE A 217 -15.97 34.99 5.14
CA ILE A 217 -17.06 34.11 5.58
C ILE A 217 -17.64 33.34 4.37
N GLU A 218 -17.73 33.99 3.21
CA GLU A 218 -18.21 33.36 1.98
C GLU A 218 -17.27 32.29 1.45
N ASP A 219 -15.95 32.48 1.57
CA ASP A 219 -14.97 31.46 1.17
C ASP A 219 -15.05 30.23 2.08
N LEU A 220 -15.21 30.42 3.39
CA LEU A 220 -15.41 29.34 4.36
C LEU A 220 -16.72 28.58 4.08
N ARG A 221 -17.82 29.31 3.84
CA ARG A 221 -19.12 28.73 3.49
C ARG A 221 -19.04 27.98 2.16
N SER A 222 -18.44 28.58 1.14
CA SER A 222 -18.24 27.98 -0.18
C SER A 222 -17.36 26.75 -0.11
N GLY A 223 -16.28 26.76 0.68
CA GLY A 223 -15.42 25.61 0.92
C GLY A 223 -16.17 24.44 1.55
N ARG A 224 -16.98 24.70 2.58
CA ARG A 224 -17.81 23.69 3.25
C ARG A 224 -18.92 23.17 2.35
N VAL A 225 -19.64 24.05 1.66
CA VAL A 225 -20.67 23.67 0.70
C VAL A 225 -20.05 22.89 -0.46
N SER A 226 -18.85 23.24 -0.91
CA SER A 226 -18.13 22.51 -1.96
C SER A 226 -17.68 21.14 -1.48
N PHE A 227 -17.31 20.99 -0.20
CA PHE A 227 -17.02 19.69 0.40
C PHE A 227 -18.30 18.85 0.53
N ALA A 228 -19.39 19.42 1.06
CA ALA A 228 -20.68 18.75 1.24
C ALA A 228 -21.39 18.41 -0.09
N LYS A 229 -21.24 19.26 -1.12
CA LYS A 229 -21.77 19.02 -2.48
C LYS A 229 -20.94 18.01 -3.27
N ARG A 230 -19.80 17.51 -2.78
CA ARG A 230 -19.06 16.45 -3.47
C ARG A 230 -19.98 15.23 -3.59
N PRO A 231 -20.42 14.85 -4.81
CA PRO A 231 -21.42 13.82 -4.97
C PRO A 231 -20.77 12.46 -4.73
N ASN A 232 -21.38 11.69 -3.84
CA ASN A 232 -21.17 10.27 -3.53
C ASN A 232 -19.80 9.86 -2.98
N GLU A 233 -19.87 9.11 -1.88
CA GLU A 233 -18.84 8.19 -1.39
C GLU A 233 -18.18 7.42 -2.53
N SER A 234 -18.95 7.01 -3.56
CA SER A 234 -18.42 6.30 -4.72
C SER A 234 -17.46 7.10 -5.61
N ARG A 235 -17.54 8.44 -5.68
CA ARG A 235 -16.53 9.26 -6.39
C ARG A 235 -15.30 9.53 -5.54
N LEU A 236 -15.47 9.68 -4.23
CA LEU A 236 -14.35 9.76 -3.29
C LEU A 236 -13.57 8.44 -3.27
N HIS A 237 -14.28 7.31 -3.20
CA HIS A 237 -13.75 5.96 -3.31
C HIS A 237 -13.01 5.77 -4.64
N LYS A 238 -13.65 6.03 -5.78
CA LYS A 238 -12.99 5.90 -7.10
C LYS A 238 -11.74 6.75 -7.23
N ARG A 239 -11.73 7.94 -6.62
CA ARG A 239 -10.57 8.82 -6.65
C ARG A 239 -9.48 8.37 -5.68
N LEU A 240 -9.85 7.83 -4.52
CA LEU A 240 -8.93 7.23 -3.56
C LEU A 240 -8.31 5.95 -4.13
N GLU A 241 -9.09 5.10 -4.79
CA GLU A 241 -8.62 3.97 -5.58
C GLU A 241 -7.69 4.40 -6.72
N ALA A 242 -8.01 5.49 -7.42
CA ALA A 242 -7.15 6.00 -8.50
C ALA A 242 -5.83 6.61 -7.99
N VAL A 243 -5.84 7.24 -6.81
CA VAL A 243 -4.65 7.88 -6.22
C VAL A 243 -3.77 6.86 -5.49
N LEU A 244 -4.36 5.90 -4.79
CA LEU A 244 -3.64 4.93 -3.96
C LEU A 244 -3.44 3.57 -4.64
N GLY A 245 -4.10 3.31 -5.78
CA GLY A 245 -3.93 2.07 -6.55
C GLY A 245 -4.56 0.82 -5.92
N PHE A 246 -5.42 0.96 -4.90
CA PHE A 246 -6.02 -0.17 -4.17
C PHE A 246 -7.07 -0.97 -4.97
N GLY A 247 -7.59 -0.44 -6.08
CA GLY A 247 -8.71 -1.05 -6.84
C GLY A 247 -8.34 -2.01 -7.99
N GLY A 248 -7.08 -2.44 -8.10
CA GLY A 248 -6.75 -3.52 -9.03
C GLY A 248 -7.25 -4.85 -8.45
N PRO A 249 -8.03 -5.67 -9.18
CA PRO A 249 -8.39 -7.00 -8.68
C PRO A 249 -7.11 -7.72 -8.27
N SER A 250 -7.11 -8.28 -7.06
CA SER A 250 -6.05 -9.19 -6.64
C SER A 250 -5.77 -10.15 -7.79
N PRO A 251 -4.53 -10.28 -8.27
CA PRO A 251 -4.23 -11.35 -9.21
C PRO A 251 -4.60 -12.63 -8.49
N THR A 252 -5.69 -13.25 -8.93
CA THR A 252 -5.96 -14.65 -8.63
C THR A 252 -4.82 -15.39 -9.32
N SER A 253 -3.71 -15.58 -8.62
CA SER A 253 -2.68 -16.49 -9.08
C SER A 253 -3.37 -17.85 -9.15
N GLY A 254 -3.67 -18.26 -10.38
CA GLY A 254 -4.47 -19.41 -10.68
C GLY A 254 -3.80 -20.66 -10.16
N SER A 255 -4.47 -21.33 -9.23
CA SER A 255 -4.28 -22.75 -9.02
C SER A 255 -4.97 -23.46 -10.17
N GLY A 256 -4.24 -23.66 -11.27
CA GLY A 256 -4.63 -24.60 -12.31
C GLY A 256 -4.75 -25.98 -11.68
N ALA A 257 -5.98 -26.45 -11.48
CA ALA A 257 -6.26 -27.84 -11.23
C ALA A 257 -5.89 -28.64 -12.49
N GLY A 258 -4.65 -29.12 -12.55
CA GLY A 258 -4.21 -30.08 -13.55
C GLY A 258 -4.87 -31.42 -13.29
N SER A 259 -6.03 -31.63 -13.89
CA SER A 259 -6.65 -32.96 -14.00
C SER A 259 -5.82 -33.80 -14.96
N TRP A 260 -4.94 -34.65 -14.41
CA TRP A 260 -4.41 -35.79 -15.15
C TRP A 260 -5.35 -36.97 -14.91
N SER A 261 -6.13 -37.32 -15.93
CA SER A 261 -6.72 -38.64 -16.04
C SER A 261 -6.25 -39.22 -17.37
N GLN A 262 -5.47 -40.30 -17.27
CA GLN A 262 -5.43 -41.34 -18.29
C GLN A 262 -6.66 -42.24 -18.10
#